data_AF-A0A842MLT3-F1
#
_entry.id   AF-A0A842MLT3-F1
#
_cell.length_a   1.000
_cell.length_b   1.000
_cell.length_c   1.000
_cell.angle_alpha   90.00
_cell.angle_beta   90.00
_cell.angle_gamma   90.00
#
_symmetry.space_group_name_H-M   'P 1'
#
loop_
_entity.id
_entity.type
_entity.pdbx_description
1 polymer ?
#
loop_
_entity_poly.entity_id
_entity_poly.type
_entity_poly.pdbx_seq_one_letter_code
_entity_poly.pdbx_strand_id
1 'polypeptide(L)'
;MVARKTYIAAIILIALIATSAYAIYMLSVPQESVFTGSTTQETPTGEGEQEQTIPIVDGTGRNITVHLPIERVVSLNPGLTELLYALGCGDKIVGRDVNSIFPPQVLDKPVVGSSSYDPNVELLLELHPDLVLADDMLSFNQEVLGRIEEAGIPVIMENISNVTRVKAVIT
;
A
#
# COMPACT_ATOMS: atom_id res chain seq x y z
N MET A 1 -34.86 28.62 40.84
CA MET A 1 -34.95 28.73 39.37
C MET A 1 -33.78 29.48 38.72
N VAL A 2 -33.03 30.33 39.46
CA VAL A 2 -31.88 31.12 38.95
C VAL A 2 -30.61 30.27 38.76
N ALA A 3 -30.29 29.38 39.71
CA ALA A 3 -29.07 28.54 39.64
C ALA A 3 -29.03 27.60 38.41
N ARG A 4 -30.18 27.03 38.01
CA ARG A 4 -30.25 26.12 36.84
C ARG A 4 -29.96 26.84 35.52
N LYS A 5 -30.24 28.15 35.43
CA LYS A 5 -29.96 28.97 34.23
C LYS A 5 -28.49 29.34 34.13
N THR A 6 -27.81 29.62 35.25
CA THR A 6 -26.37 29.88 35.27
C THR A 6 -25.54 28.64 34.93
N TYR A 7 -25.95 27.45 35.36
CA TYR A 7 -25.29 26.19 34.95
C TYR A 7 -25.40 25.91 33.44
N ILE A 8 -26.57 26.15 32.84
CA ILE A 8 -26.76 25.95 31.39
C ILE A 8 -25.91 26.94 30.58
N ALA A 9 -25.82 28.20 31.01
CA ALA A 9 -24.97 29.20 30.35
C ALA A 9 -23.47 28.84 30.44
N ALA A 10 -23.01 28.30 31.58
CA ALA A 10 -21.62 27.86 31.75
C ALA A 10 -21.28 26.66 30.86
N ILE A 11 -22.19 25.69 30.71
CA ILE A 11 -21.99 24.53 29.82
C ILE A 11 -21.89 24.95 28.36
N ILE A 12 -22.75 25.89 27.91
CA ILE A 12 -22.70 26.41 26.53
C ILE A 12 -21.38 27.14 26.28
N LEU A 13 -20.89 27.93 27.25
CA LEU A 13 -19.62 28.64 27.12
C LEU A 13 -18.43 27.68 27.03
N ILE A 14 -18.41 26.63 27.85
CA ILE A 14 -17.36 25.60 27.81
C ILE A 14 -17.40 24.84 26.48
N ALA A 15 -18.59 24.50 25.98
CA ALA A 15 -18.74 23.86 24.68
C ALA A 15 -18.25 24.75 23.52
N LEU A 16 -18.50 26.07 23.58
CA LEU A 16 -18.01 27.03 22.59
C LEU A 16 -16.48 27.20 22.62
N ILE A 17 -15.86 27.08 23.79
CA ILE A 17 -14.39 27.11 23.93
C ILE A 17 -13.78 25.80 23.42
N ALA A 18 -14.43 24.66 23.66
CA ALA A 18 -13.96 23.37 23.16
C ALA A 18 -14.03 23.27 21.63
N THR A 19 -15.08 23.81 21.00
CA THR A 19 -15.20 23.85 19.53
C THR A 19 -14.19 24.79 18.89
N SER A 20 -13.91 25.94 19.50
CA SER A 20 -12.90 26.87 18.97
C SER A 20 -11.48 26.28 19.07
N ALA A 21 -11.16 25.60 20.17
CA ALA A 21 -9.89 24.88 20.32
C ALA A 21 -9.72 23.76 19.28
N TYR A 22 -10.80 23.01 18.99
CA TYR A 22 -10.79 21.96 17.97
C TYR A 22 -10.61 22.54 16.55
N ALA A 23 -11.23 23.67 16.23
CA ALA A 23 -11.06 24.35 14.95
C ALA A 23 -9.63 24.88 14.76
N ILE A 24 -9.01 25.41 15.82
CA ILE A 24 -7.61 25.86 15.80
C ILE A 24 -6.67 24.66 15.64
N TYR A 25 -6.95 23.54 16.32
CA TYR A 25 -6.19 22.29 16.15
C TYR A 25 -6.25 21.80 14.69
N MET A 26 -7.43 21.80 14.07
CA MET A 26 -7.60 21.45 12.66
C MET A 26 -6.86 22.40 11.70
N LEU A 27 -6.74 23.68 12.04
CA LEU A 27 -5.93 24.65 11.28
C LEU A 27 -4.41 24.46 11.47
N SER A 28 -3.98 23.84 12.58
CA SER A 28 -2.57 23.55 12.87
C SER A 28 -2.07 22.24 12.26
N VAL A 29 -2.98 21.36 11.82
CA VAL A 29 -2.61 20.16 11.06
C VAL A 29 -2.05 20.63 9.71
N PRO A 30 -0.79 20.30 9.37
CA PRO A 30 -0.25 20.59 8.06
C PRO A 30 -1.16 19.95 7.02
N GLN A 31 -1.76 20.77 6.15
CA GLN A 31 -2.46 20.27 4.98
C GLN A 31 -1.41 19.54 4.14
N GLU A 32 -1.53 18.23 3.97
CA GLU A 32 -0.79 17.54 2.92
C GLU A 32 -1.10 18.27 1.62
N SER A 33 -0.10 18.97 1.12
CA SER A 33 -0.18 19.69 -0.13
C SER A 33 -0.43 18.67 -1.22
N VAL A 34 -1.62 18.71 -1.80
CA VAL A 34 -1.85 18.21 -3.16
C VAL A 34 -0.84 18.93 -4.03
N PHE A 35 0.22 18.22 -4.41
CA PHE A 35 1.28 18.75 -5.25
C PHE A 35 0.73 18.94 -6.68
N THR A 36 0.19 20.12 -6.95
CA THR A 36 0.21 20.71 -8.29
C THR A 36 1.64 21.10 -8.61
N GLY A 37 2.40 20.16 -9.16
CA GLY A 37 3.71 20.41 -9.76
C GLY A 37 3.61 20.49 -11.26
N SER A 38 3.37 21.69 -11.78
CA SER A 38 3.83 22.06 -13.11
C SER A 38 5.12 22.86 -12.94
N THR A 39 6.26 22.22 -13.21
CA THR A 39 7.53 22.89 -13.51
C THR A 39 8.15 22.19 -14.72
N THR A 40 8.19 22.92 -15.83
CA THR A 40 9.00 22.66 -17.00
C THR A 40 10.47 22.53 -16.60
N GLN A 41 11.11 21.41 -16.92
CA GLN A 41 12.56 21.35 -17.14
C GLN A 41 12.91 20.29 -18.19
N GLU A 42 13.39 20.84 -19.32
CA GLU A 42 14.40 20.33 -20.25
C GLU A 42 14.31 18.89 -20.78
N THR A 43 14.14 18.80 -22.10
CA THR A 43 14.51 17.66 -22.93
C THR A 43 16.00 17.33 -22.79
N PRO A 44 16.36 16.08 -22.48
CA PRO A 44 17.48 15.42 -23.13
C PRO A 44 16.94 14.38 -24.10
N THR A 45 17.28 14.54 -25.37
CA THR A 45 17.17 13.48 -26.36
C THR A 45 18.11 12.35 -25.93
N GLY A 46 17.50 11.29 -25.42
CA GLY A 46 18.12 10.01 -25.10
C GLY A 46 17.02 8.99 -24.90
N GLU A 47 16.74 8.18 -25.93
CA GLU A 47 15.86 7.02 -25.83
C GLU A 47 16.56 5.96 -24.98
N GLY A 48 16.32 6.03 -23.67
CA GLY A 48 16.59 4.99 -22.69
C GLY A 48 15.42 5.02 -21.72
N GLU A 49 14.80 3.87 -21.48
CA GLU A 49 13.68 3.70 -20.55
C GLU A 49 14.05 4.33 -19.21
N GLN A 50 13.42 5.47 -18.87
CA GLN A 50 13.66 6.10 -17.58
C GLN A 50 12.95 5.25 -16.53
N GLU A 51 13.74 4.54 -15.74
CA GLU A 51 13.29 3.77 -14.58
C GLU A 51 12.68 4.76 -13.57
N GLN A 52 11.35 4.81 -13.53
CA GLN A 52 10.63 5.70 -12.64
C GLN A 52 10.51 5.04 -11.28
N THR A 53 10.84 5.76 -10.21
CA THR A 53 10.63 5.29 -8.85
C THR A 53 9.58 6.12 -8.13
N ILE A 54 8.73 5.45 -7.34
CA ILE A 54 7.73 6.10 -6.51
C ILE A 54 7.89 5.68 -5.04
N PRO A 55 7.88 6.62 -4.08
CA PRO A 55 7.81 6.29 -2.66
C PRO A 55 6.36 5.93 -2.28
N ILE A 56 6.19 4.87 -1.52
CA ILE A 56 4.91 4.35 -1.03
C ILE A 56 5.00 4.14 0.48
N VAL A 57 3.98 4.57 1.20
CA VAL A 57 3.75 4.13 2.59
C VAL A 57 2.79 2.95 2.55
N ASP A 58 3.23 1.77 2.97
CA ASP A 58 2.41 0.55 2.94
C ASP A 58 1.37 0.47 4.07
N GLY A 59 0.58 -0.61 4.13
CA GLY A 59 -0.47 -0.86 5.11
C GLY A 59 0.03 -0.96 6.55
N THR A 60 1.33 -1.20 6.73
CA THR A 60 2.01 -1.27 8.04
C THR A 60 2.73 0.03 8.41
N GLY A 61 2.71 1.03 7.52
CA GLY A 61 3.37 2.32 7.73
C GLY A 61 4.85 2.37 7.30
N ARG A 62 5.35 1.37 6.57
CA ARG A 62 6.73 1.34 6.06
C ARG A 62 6.86 2.19 4.81
N ASN A 63 7.97 2.92 4.67
CA ASN A 63 8.32 3.63 3.44
C ASN A 63 9.05 2.68 2.49
N ILE A 64 8.45 2.39 1.35
CA ILE A 64 8.96 1.48 0.32
C ILE A 64 9.17 2.28 -0.96
N THR A 65 10.28 2.06 -1.65
CA THR A 65 10.49 2.60 -3.00
C THR A 65 10.15 1.53 -4.02
N VAL A 66 9.31 1.85 -4.99
CA VAL A 66 8.88 0.92 -6.03
C VAL A 66 9.35 1.41 -7.39
N HIS A 67 9.85 0.50 -8.21
CA HIS A 67 10.29 0.74 -9.57
C HIS A 67 9.12 0.49 -10.54
N LEU A 68 8.90 1.40 -11.48
CA LEU A 68 7.84 1.32 -12.48
C LEU A 68 8.43 1.14 -13.89
N PRO A 69 7.71 0.43 -14.79
CA PRO A 69 6.39 -0.19 -14.57
C PRO A 69 6.49 -1.53 -13.83
N ILE A 70 5.44 -1.89 -13.07
CA ILE A 70 5.29 -3.23 -12.49
C ILE A 70 4.64 -4.15 -13.51
N GLU A 71 5.33 -5.21 -13.93
CA GLU A 71 4.82 -6.21 -14.88
C GLU A 71 4.74 -7.62 -14.29
N ARG A 72 5.47 -7.88 -13.20
CA ARG A 72 5.58 -9.20 -12.56
C ARG A 72 5.33 -9.09 -11.06
N VAL A 73 4.21 -9.63 -10.60
CA VAL A 73 3.78 -9.59 -9.21
C VAL A 73 3.68 -10.98 -8.63
N VAL A 74 4.27 -11.19 -7.46
CA VAL A 74 3.92 -12.33 -6.61
C VAL A 74 2.89 -11.86 -5.58
N SER A 75 1.73 -12.52 -5.53
CA SER A 75 0.67 -12.18 -4.57
C SER A 75 0.51 -13.30 -3.53
N LEU A 76 0.80 -13.00 -2.27
CA LEU A 76 0.82 -13.98 -1.17
C LEU A 76 -0.42 -13.90 -0.27
N ASN A 77 -1.49 -13.27 -0.75
CA ASN A 77 -2.75 -13.14 -0.01
C ASN A 77 -3.95 -13.32 -0.96
N PRO A 78 -4.95 -14.16 -0.63
CA PRO A 78 -6.12 -14.39 -1.47
C PRO A 78 -6.86 -13.12 -1.86
N GLY A 79 -7.08 -12.22 -0.91
CA GLY A 79 -7.83 -11.00 -1.16
C GLY A 79 -7.07 -10.02 -2.08
N LEU A 80 -5.74 -9.94 -1.96
CA LEU A 80 -4.92 -9.14 -2.87
C LEU A 80 -4.89 -9.73 -4.28
N THR A 81 -4.80 -11.06 -4.39
CA THR A 81 -4.93 -11.77 -5.67
C THR A 81 -6.25 -11.40 -6.36
N GLU A 82 -7.37 -11.55 -5.66
CA GLU A 82 -8.69 -11.21 -6.21
C GLU A 82 -8.80 -9.74 -6.61
N LEU A 83 -8.24 -8.84 -5.80
CA LEU A 83 -8.22 -7.41 -6.08
C LEU A 83 -7.43 -7.09 -7.37
N LEU A 84 -6.27 -7.72 -7.58
CA LEU A 84 -5.49 -7.55 -8.82
C LEU A 84 -6.29 -7.96 -10.06
N TYR A 85 -7.02 -9.09 -9.99
CA TYR A 85 -7.91 -9.48 -11.08
C TYR A 85 -9.07 -8.50 -11.27
N ALA A 86 -9.68 -8.02 -10.18
CA ALA A 86 -10.76 -7.03 -10.24
C ALA A 86 -10.30 -5.69 -10.84
N LEU A 87 -9.02 -5.34 -10.66
CA LEU A 87 -8.38 -4.17 -11.28
C LEU A 87 -7.91 -4.41 -12.72
N GLY A 88 -8.15 -5.60 -13.30
CA GLY A 88 -7.70 -5.94 -14.65
C GLY A 88 -6.20 -6.22 -14.75
N CYS A 89 -5.53 -6.44 -13.61
CA CYS A 89 -4.07 -6.62 -13.50
C CYS A 89 -3.68 -8.08 -13.20
N GLY A 90 -4.62 -9.03 -13.30
CA GLY A 90 -4.38 -10.46 -13.02
C GLY A 90 -3.29 -11.09 -13.91
N ASP A 91 -3.08 -10.56 -15.12
CA ASP A 91 -2.05 -11.04 -16.03
C ASP A 91 -0.63 -10.78 -15.51
N LYS A 92 -0.45 -9.75 -14.67
CA LYS A 92 0.82 -9.41 -14.03
C LYS A 92 1.19 -10.42 -12.92
N ILE A 93 0.27 -11.25 -12.45
CA ILE A 93 0.56 -12.23 -11.41
C ILE A 93 1.43 -13.34 -12.00
N VAL A 94 2.61 -13.55 -11.42
CA VAL A 94 3.57 -14.59 -11.82
C VAL A 94 3.67 -15.71 -10.80
N GLY A 95 3.24 -15.49 -9.55
CA GLY A 95 3.21 -16.50 -8.50
C GLY A 95 2.18 -16.15 -7.42
N ARG A 96 1.71 -17.18 -6.72
CA ARG A 96 0.66 -17.06 -5.70
C ARG A 96 0.94 -17.85 -4.42
N ASP A 97 0.27 -17.53 -3.32
CA ASP A 97 0.14 -18.48 -2.22
C ASP A 97 -0.86 -19.61 -2.55
N VAL A 98 -0.81 -20.69 -1.78
CA VAL A 98 -1.66 -21.87 -2.02
C VAL A 98 -3.16 -21.60 -1.86
N ASN A 99 -3.55 -20.63 -1.02
CA ASN A 99 -4.95 -20.32 -0.70
C ASN A 99 -5.58 -19.34 -1.71
N SER A 100 -4.77 -18.64 -2.50
CA SER A 100 -5.23 -17.81 -3.62
C SER A 100 -5.78 -18.70 -4.74
N ILE A 101 -7.06 -19.05 -4.69
CA ILE A 101 -7.71 -20.01 -5.63
C ILE A 101 -8.76 -19.39 -6.55
N PHE A 102 -9.02 -18.08 -6.40
CA PHE A 102 -10.00 -17.34 -7.19
C PHE A 102 -9.37 -16.07 -7.78
N PRO A 103 -9.75 -15.66 -9.00
CA PRO A 103 -10.58 -16.39 -9.95
C PRO A 103 -9.84 -17.63 -10.50
N PRO A 104 -10.53 -18.61 -11.12
CA PRO A 104 -9.93 -19.90 -11.51
C PRO A 104 -8.67 -19.78 -12.38
N GLN A 105 -8.53 -18.69 -13.14
CA GLN A 105 -7.35 -18.37 -13.96
C GLN A 105 -6.06 -18.25 -13.13
N VAL A 106 -6.14 -17.91 -11.83
CA VAL A 106 -4.95 -17.85 -10.98
C VAL A 106 -4.36 -19.24 -10.70
N LEU A 107 -5.14 -20.30 -10.88
CA LEU A 107 -4.69 -21.66 -10.61
C LEU A 107 -3.58 -22.12 -11.58
N ASP A 108 -3.47 -21.46 -12.74
CA ASP A 108 -2.38 -21.68 -13.69
C ASP A 108 -1.05 -21.08 -13.23
N LYS A 109 -1.06 -20.22 -12.19
CA LYS A 109 0.13 -19.59 -11.63
C LYS A 109 0.78 -20.53 -10.59
N PRO A 110 2.13 -20.60 -10.56
CA PRO A 110 2.85 -21.43 -9.61
C PRO A 110 2.57 -21.00 -8.16
N VAL A 111 2.50 -21.99 -7.27
CA VAL A 111 2.41 -21.77 -5.83
C VAL A 111 3.82 -21.55 -5.28
N VAL A 112 4.05 -20.39 -4.65
CA VAL A 112 5.35 -19.98 -4.10
C VAL A 112 5.30 -19.75 -2.60
N GLY A 113 4.29 -20.28 -1.91
CA GLY A 113 4.17 -20.14 -0.46
C GLY A 113 2.91 -20.79 0.08
N SER A 114 2.93 -21.16 1.35
CA SER A 114 1.73 -21.61 2.07
C SER A 114 0.87 -20.42 2.52
N SER A 115 1.50 -19.26 2.71
CA SER A 115 0.89 -17.98 3.06
C SER A 115 1.94 -16.87 2.88
N SER A 116 1.57 -15.62 3.14
CA SER A 116 2.50 -14.49 3.31
C SER A 116 3.52 -14.69 4.45
N TYR A 117 3.20 -15.43 5.52
CA TYR A 117 4.14 -15.71 6.62
C TYR A 117 5.26 -16.68 6.21
N ASP A 118 4.97 -17.58 5.26
CA ASP A 118 5.83 -18.69 4.86
C ASP A 118 5.87 -18.86 3.32
N PRO A 119 6.46 -17.89 2.61
CA PRO A 119 6.79 -18.02 1.19
C PRO A 119 8.05 -18.88 1.00
N ASN A 120 8.05 -19.66 -0.09
CA ASN A 120 9.27 -20.25 -0.62
C ASN A 120 10.05 -19.16 -1.38
N VAL A 121 11.01 -18.54 -0.69
CA VAL A 121 11.81 -17.44 -1.23
C VAL A 121 12.53 -17.85 -2.52
N GLU A 122 12.99 -19.10 -2.62
CA GLU A 122 13.83 -19.51 -3.75
C GLU A 122 12.99 -19.60 -5.03
N LEU A 123 11.82 -20.24 -4.94
CA LEU A 123 10.86 -20.27 -6.03
C LEU A 123 10.33 -18.87 -6.36
N LEU A 124 10.13 -18.01 -5.35
CA LEU A 124 9.72 -16.62 -5.55
C LEU A 124 10.76 -15.85 -6.37
N LEU A 125 12.05 -15.96 -6.03
CA LEU A 125 13.14 -15.28 -6.72
C LEU A 125 13.35 -15.80 -8.16
N GLU A 126 13.14 -17.09 -8.39
CA GLU A 126 13.19 -17.70 -9.73
C GLU A 126 12.14 -17.12 -10.69
N LEU A 127 11.05 -16.56 -10.15
CA LEU A 127 10.03 -15.89 -10.95
C LEU A 127 10.39 -14.44 -11.30
N HIS A 128 11.52 -13.91 -10.85
CA HIS A 128 11.94 -12.53 -11.12
C HIS A 128 10.80 -11.49 -10.98
N PRO A 129 10.11 -11.39 -9.83
CA PRO A 129 9.05 -10.41 -9.66
C PRO A 129 9.62 -9.00 -9.48
N ASP A 130 8.87 -8.01 -9.95
CA ASP A 130 9.16 -6.59 -9.72
C ASP A 130 8.60 -6.13 -8.36
N LEU A 131 7.63 -6.88 -7.82
CA LEU A 131 6.94 -6.57 -6.58
C LEU A 131 6.37 -7.84 -5.92
N VAL A 132 6.45 -7.89 -4.59
CA VAL A 132 5.68 -8.82 -3.76
C VAL A 132 4.56 -8.06 -3.05
N LEU A 133 3.33 -8.54 -3.22
CA LEU A 133 2.17 -8.11 -2.46
C LEU A 133 1.84 -9.15 -1.39
N ALA A 134 1.87 -8.74 -0.13
CA ALA A 134 1.58 -9.58 1.02
C ALA A 134 0.61 -8.86 1.98
N ASP A 135 0.07 -9.57 2.98
CA ASP A 135 -0.54 -8.93 4.15
C ASP A 135 0.51 -8.71 5.25
N ASP A 136 0.06 -8.23 6.41
CA ASP A 136 0.93 -7.90 7.55
C ASP A 136 1.58 -9.13 8.21
N MET A 137 1.16 -10.35 7.90
CA MET A 137 1.73 -11.55 8.51
C MET A 137 3.22 -11.72 8.19
N LEU A 138 3.65 -11.29 6.99
CA LEU A 138 5.05 -11.35 6.59
C LEU A 138 5.95 -10.48 7.51
N SER A 139 5.40 -9.44 8.15
CA SER A 139 6.14 -8.63 9.13
C SER A 139 6.56 -9.42 10.38
N PHE A 140 5.92 -10.55 10.68
CA PHE A 140 6.32 -11.41 11.79
C PHE A 140 7.45 -12.39 11.43
N ASN A 141 7.90 -12.40 10.17
CA ASN A 141 9.00 -13.23 9.68
C ASN A 141 10.09 -12.35 9.04
N GLN A 142 10.80 -11.60 9.88
CA GLN A 142 11.81 -10.63 9.45
C GLN A 142 12.98 -11.25 8.68
N GLU A 143 13.31 -12.52 8.94
CA GLU A 143 14.34 -13.25 8.19
C GLU A 143 13.91 -13.42 6.72
N VAL A 144 12.68 -13.90 6.49
CA VAL A 144 12.15 -14.09 5.14
C VAL A 144 11.94 -12.75 4.43
N LEU A 145 11.37 -11.77 5.12
CA LEU A 145 11.18 -10.43 4.57
C LEU A 145 12.52 -9.82 4.11
N GLY A 146 13.54 -9.87 4.98
CA GLY A 146 14.86 -9.35 4.70
C GLY A 146 15.48 -10.00 3.47
N ARG A 147 15.36 -11.33 3.32
CA ARG A 147 15.89 -12.05 2.14
C ARG A 147 15.27 -11.59 0.82
N ILE A 148 13.97 -11.27 0.81
CA ILE A 148 13.28 -10.78 -0.39
C ILE A 148 13.73 -9.34 -0.70
N GLU A 149 13.78 -8.47 0.31
CA GLU A 149 14.19 -7.07 0.14
C GLU A 149 15.68 -6.92 -0.20
N GLU A 150 16.55 -7.76 0.36
CA GLU A 150 17.99 -7.83 0.03
C GLU A 150 18.24 -8.28 -1.42
N ALA A 151 17.32 -9.04 -2.00
CA ALA A 151 17.34 -9.37 -3.42
C ALA A 151 16.91 -8.20 -4.33
N GLY A 152 16.58 -7.04 -3.75
CA GLY A 152 16.17 -5.84 -4.47
C GLY A 152 14.70 -5.81 -4.86
N ILE A 153 13.89 -6.74 -4.35
CA ILE A 153 12.46 -6.82 -4.68
C ILE A 153 11.67 -6.07 -3.61
N PRO A 154 10.93 -5.00 -3.96
CA PRO A 154 10.09 -4.31 -3.00
C PRO A 154 8.96 -5.21 -2.50
N VAL A 155 8.65 -5.11 -1.21
CA VAL A 155 7.54 -5.81 -0.56
C VAL A 155 6.55 -4.79 -0.02
N ILE A 156 5.33 -4.80 -0.54
CA ILE A 156 4.24 -4.00 0.00
C ILE A 156 3.32 -4.91 0.80
N MET A 157 3.17 -4.58 2.08
CA MET A 157 2.19 -5.20 2.96
C MET A 157 0.91 -4.39 2.92
N GLU A 158 -0.19 -4.99 2.49
CA GLU A 158 -1.44 -4.25 2.24
C GLU A 158 -2.69 -4.98 2.72
N ASN A 159 -3.73 -4.21 3.00
CA ASN A 159 -5.06 -4.71 3.28
C ASN A 159 -5.99 -4.44 2.09
N ILE A 160 -6.83 -5.40 1.74
CA ILE A 160 -7.81 -5.30 0.63
C ILE A 160 -8.75 -4.08 0.71
N SER A 161 -8.96 -3.51 1.90
CA SER A 161 -9.80 -2.33 2.09
C SER A 161 -9.22 -1.05 1.47
N ASN A 162 -7.93 -1.02 1.12
CA ASN A 162 -7.27 0.15 0.54
C ASN A 162 -6.94 -0.04 -0.95
N VAL A 163 -7.99 -0.10 -1.76
CA VAL A 163 -7.90 -0.28 -3.21
C VAL A 163 -7.09 0.84 -3.89
N THR A 164 -7.16 2.07 -3.38
CA THR A 164 -6.50 3.24 -3.96
C THR A 164 -4.98 3.04 -4.05
N ARG A 165 -4.36 2.49 -3.00
CA ARG A 165 -2.90 2.29 -2.99
C ARG A 165 -2.46 1.16 -3.90
N VAL A 166 -3.15 0.02 -3.84
CA VAL A 166 -2.86 -1.12 -4.73
C VAL A 166 -2.96 -0.68 -6.19
N LYS A 167 -3.99 0.10 -6.52
CA LYS A 167 -4.14 0.67 -7.86
C LYS A 167 -3.00 1.63 -8.21
N ALA A 168 -2.65 2.57 -7.33
CA ALA A 168 -1.59 3.56 -7.57
C ALA A 168 -0.20 2.94 -7.85
N VAL A 169 0.05 1.73 -7.35
CA VAL A 169 1.32 1.03 -7.57
C VAL A 169 1.30 0.17 -8.83
N ILE A 170 0.16 -0.46 -9.13
CA ILE A 170 0.06 -1.49 -10.18
C ILE A 170 -0.38 -0.95 -11.55
N THR A 171 -1.08 0.19 -11.59
CA THR A 171 -1.63 0.81 -12.82
C THR A 171 -1.00 2.15 -13.13
#